data_AF-A0A348AQQ6-F1
#
_entry.id   AF-A0A348AQQ6-F1
#
_cell.length_a   1.000
_cell.length_b   1.000
_cell.length_c   1.000
_cell.angle_alpha   90.00
_cell.angle_beta   90.00
_cell.angle_gamma   90.00
#
_symmetry.space_group_name_H-M   'P 1'
#
loop_
_entity.id
_entity.type
_entity.pdbx_description
1 polymer ?
#
loop_
_entity_poly.entity_id
_entity_poly.type
_entity_poly.pdbx_seq_one_letter_code
_entity_poly.pdbx_strand_id
1 'polypeptide(L)'
;MQREAKVKQVADKTLPSNVLTLIEKAITDINFGSVTLVVQDSRVIQIEKIEKIRVCDMVTYSETNKDWIKSPGNTTDLRMRILSAVRGLEYGKATIQVQAGEITQVEKTEKYRFTKMTGVNGDGI
;
A
#
# COMPACT_ATOMS: atom_id res chain seq x y z
N MET A 1 42.99 1.65 -20.26
CA MET A 1 41.92 2.67 -20.40
C MET A 1 40.60 1.99 -20.06
N GLN A 2 40.22 2.00 -18.78
CA GLN A 2 39.01 1.33 -18.28
C GLN A 2 37.82 2.29 -18.39
N ARG A 3 36.70 1.83 -18.97
CA ARG A 3 35.41 2.55 -18.97
C ARG A 3 34.54 1.95 -17.86
N GLU A 4 34.54 2.59 -16.70
CA GLU A 4 33.55 2.35 -15.64
C GLU A 4 32.21 2.96 -16.07
N ALA A 5 31.35 2.15 -16.68
CA ALA A 5 29.98 2.52 -16.96
C ALA A 5 29.14 2.41 -15.68
N LYS A 6 29.10 3.53 -14.94
CA LYS A 6 27.99 4.03 -14.10
C LYS A 6 26.85 3.03 -13.91
N VAL A 7 27.00 2.15 -12.92
CA VAL A 7 25.88 1.36 -12.36
C VAL A 7 24.86 2.36 -11.85
N LYS A 8 23.75 2.51 -12.57
CA LYS A 8 22.57 3.20 -12.08
C LYS A 8 22.16 2.48 -10.79
N GLN A 9 22.42 3.11 -9.64
CA GLN A 9 21.71 2.79 -8.40
C GLN A 9 20.23 3.03 -8.68
N VAL A 10 19.53 1.98 -9.11
CA VAL A 10 18.10 1.86 -8.86
C VAL A 10 18.04 1.56 -7.37
N ALA A 11 18.05 2.62 -6.56
CA ALA A 11 17.79 2.48 -5.13
C ALA A 11 16.48 1.70 -5.03
N ASP A 12 16.56 0.48 -4.50
CA ASP A 12 15.40 -0.29 -4.12
C ASP A 12 14.58 0.62 -3.21
N LYS A 13 13.51 1.21 -3.77
CA LYS A 13 12.67 2.20 -3.08
C LYS A 13 11.86 1.43 -2.03
N THR A 14 12.54 1.06 -0.98
CA THR A 14 11.98 0.40 0.19
C THR A 14 11.15 1.43 0.94
N LEU A 15 9.97 1.01 1.42
CA LEU A 15 9.13 1.89 2.23
C LEU A 15 9.88 2.20 3.53
N PRO A 16 9.90 3.46 3.99
CA PRO A 16 10.43 3.80 5.30
C PRO A 16 9.78 2.94 6.39
N SER A 17 10.57 2.45 7.35
CA SER A 17 10.09 1.52 8.39
C SER A 17 8.92 2.08 9.19
N ASN A 18 8.94 3.38 9.51
CA ASN A 18 7.84 4.06 10.18
C ASN A 18 6.55 4.06 9.37
N VAL A 19 6.63 4.25 8.05
CA VAL A 19 5.46 4.19 7.16
C VAL A 19 4.92 2.76 7.11
N LEU A 20 5.79 1.76 7.03
CA LEU A 20 5.39 0.35 7.05
C LEU A 20 4.67 -0.01 8.35
N THR A 21 5.19 0.42 9.51
CA THR A 21 4.54 0.23 10.81
C THR A 21 3.18 0.91 10.89
N LEU A 22 3.02 2.11 10.31
CA LEU A 22 1.72 2.79 10.26
C LEU A 22 0.70 2.01 9.42
N ILE A 23 1.12 1.47 8.28
CA ILE A 23 0.25 0.66 7.42
C ILE A 23 -0.12 -0.66 8.12
N GLU A 24 0.85 -1.34 8.73
CA GLU A 24 0.59 -2.54 9.54
C GLU A 24 -0.47 -2.25 10.60
N LYS A 25 -0.27 -1.20 11.40
CA LYS A 25 -1.20 -0.81 12.45
C LYS A 25 -2.59 -0.52 11.88
N ALA A 26 -2.67 0.22 10.76
CA ALA A 26 -3.94 0.54 10.12
C ALA A 26 -4.71 -0.72 9.68
N ILE A 27 -4.00 -1.75 9.18
CA ILE A 27 -4.60 -3.03 8.80
C ILE A 27 -5.00 -3.83 10.05
N THR A 28 -4.13 -3.94 11.05
CA THR A 28 -4.40 -4.70 12.28
C THR A 28 -5.53 -4.12 13.12
N ASP A 29 -5.80 -2.83 12.95
CA ASP A 29 -6.85 -2.15 13.70
C ASP A 29 -8.26 -2.42 13.13
N ILE A 30 -8.39 -2.99 11.93
CA ILE A 30 -9.67 -3.22 11.25
C ILE A 30 -10.10 -4.68 11.38
N ASN A 31 -11.36 -4.90 11.79
CA ASN A 31 -11.98 -6.23 11.66
C ASN A 31 -12.64 -6.40 10.28
N PHE A 32 -13.38 -5.39 9.81
CA PHE A 32 -13.98 -5.38 8.46
C PHE A 32 -13.79 -4.02 7.83
N GLY A 33 -13.35 -3.98 6.58
CA GLY A 33 -13.13 -2.72 5.88
C GLY A 33 -11.99 -2.79 4.87
N SER A 34 -11.33 -1.66 4.68
CA SER A 34 -10.23 -1.57 3.73
C SER A 34 -9.21 -0.49 4.12
N VAL A 35 -7.95 -0.73 3.77
CA VAL A 35 -6.89 0.27 3.79
C VAL A 35 -6.48 0.59 2.37
N THR A 36 -6.57 1.85 1.95
CA THR A 36 -6.15 2.30 0.63
C THR A 36 -4.90 3.17 0.75
N LEU A 37 -3.83 2.74 0.10
CA LEU A 37 -2.55 3.43 0.01
C LEU A 37 -2.53 4.24 -1.28
N VAL A 38 -2.33 5.56 -1.18
CA VAL A 38 -2.15 6.42 -2.35
C VAL A 38 -0.66 6.60 -2.59
N VAL A 39 -0.22 6.28 -3.80
CA VAL A 39 1.18 6.30 -4.19
C VAL A 39 1.41 7.35 -5.26
N GLN A 40 2.47 8.15 -5.08
CA GLN A 40 2.99 9.11 -6.05
C GLN A 40 4.51 9.10 -6.04
N ASP A 41 5.13 9.18 -7.21
CA ASP A 41 6.59 9.09 -7.38
C ASP A 41 7.20 7.85 -6.68
N SER A 42 6.46 6.74 -6.70
CA SER A 42 6.73 5.50 -5.98
C SER A 42 6.85 5.62 -4.45
N ARG A 43 6.21 6.63 -3.86
CA ARG A 43 6.13 6.85 -2.41
C ARG A 43 4.68 6.82 -1.96
N VAL A 44 4.41 6.17 -0.82
CA VAL A 44 3.10 6.28 -0.17
C VAL A 44 2.99 7.70 0.39
N ILE A 45 2.03 8.47 -0.12
CA ILE A 45 1.79 9.85 0.31
C ILE A 45 0.58 9.98 1.23
N GLN A 46 -0.32 8.98 1.22
CA GLN A 46 -1.55 9.00 1.99
C GLN A 46 -2.02 7.57 2.27
N ILE A 47 -2.64 7.40 3.44
CA ILE A 47 -3.27 6.16 3.90
C ILE A 47 -4.73 6.50 4.22
N GLU A 48 -5.66 5.91 3.50
CA GLU A 48 -7.10 6.00 3.76
C GLU A 48 -7.54 4.73 4.50
N LYS A 49 -8.12 4.87 5.70
CA LYS A 49 -8.68 3.76 6.48
C LYS A 49 -10.20 3.83 6.44
N ILE A 50 -10.84 2.76 5.98
CA ILE A 50 -12.30 2.60 6.01
C ILE A 50 -12.63 1.38 6.87
N GLU A 51 -13.49 1.57 7.86
CA GLU A 51 -13.92 0.52 8.78
C GLU A 51 -15.44 0.34 8.71
N LYS A 52 -15.88 -0.91 8.63
CA LYS A 52 -17.28 -1.32 8.61
C LYS A 52 -17.61 -1.99 9.93
N ILE A 53 -18.44 -1.34 10.74
CA ILE A 53 -18.92 -1.91 12.00
C ILE A 53 -20.18 -2.71 11.69
N ARG A 54 -20.12 -4.04 11.87
CA ARG A 54 -21.29 -4.92 11.73
C ARG A 54 -21.94 -5.11 13.09
N VAL A 55 -23.16 -4.61 13.25
CA VAL A 55 -23.88 -4.61 14.54
C VAL A 55 -24.46 -5.99 14.87
N CYS A 56 -24.92 -6.76 13.87
CA CYS A 56 -25.41 -8.14 14.06
C CYS A 56 -24.35 -9.09 14.64
N ASP A 57 -23.11 -8.69 14.48
CA ASP A 57 -21.91 -9.44 14.72
C ASP A 57 -21.38 -9.16 16.15
N MET A 58 -21.78 -8.05 16.79
CA MET A 58 -21.29 -7.57 18.09
C MET A 58 -21.44 -8.57 19.25
N VAL A 59 -22.31 -9.57 19.15
CA VAL A 59 -22.46 -10.61 20.19
C VAL A 59 -21.29 -11.60 20.17
N THR A 60 -20.53 -11.66 19.06
CA THR A 60 -19.49 -12.68 18.82
C THR A 60 -18.06 -12.11 18.82
N TYR A 61 -17.86 -10.81 18.58
CA TYR A 61 -16.52 -10.21 18.59
C TYR A 61 -16.09 -9.80 20.00
N SER A 62 -15.67 -10.77 20.81
CA SER A 62 -14.77 -10.44 21.92
C SER A 62 -13.44 -9.95 21.34
N GLU A 63 -12.80 -9.00 22.03
CA GLU A 63 -11.55 -8.32 21.65
C GLU A 63 -10.33 -9.26 21.45
N THR A 64 -10.53 -10.57 21.56
CA THR A 64 -9.56 -11.67 21.53
C THR A 64 -9.07 -12.05 20.12
N ASN A 65 -9.75 -11.62 19.05
CA ASN A 65 -9.41 -12.03 17.68
C ASN A 65 -8.19 -11.33 17.06
N LYS A 66 -7.39 -10.57 17.82
CA LYS A 66 -6.18 -9.88 17.32
C LYS A 66 -4.86 -10.60 17.63
N ASP A 67 -4.91 -11.80 18.20
CA ASP A 67 -3.70 -12.53 18.57
C ASP A 67 -2.99 -13.21 17.38
N TRP A 68 -3.69 -13.49 16.28
CA TRP A 68 -3.08 -14.13 15.10
C TRP A 68 -1.99 -13.25 14.46
N ILE A 69 -2.05 -11.92 14.58
CA ILE A 69 -1.02 -10.99 14.04
C ILE A 69 0.23 -10.89 14.93
N LYS A 70 0.13 -11.30 16.20
CA LYS A 70 1.26 -11.24 17.16
C LYS A 70 2.26 -12.38 16.99
N SER A 71 1.92 -13.41 16.20
CA SER A 71 2.85 -14.46 15.84
C SER A 71 3.92 -13.91 14.88
N PRO A 72 5.22 -14.04 15.19
CA PRO A 72 6.30 -13.40 14.43
C PRO A 72 6.37 -13.80 12.94
N GLY A 73 5.89 -15.01 12.59
CA GLY A 73 5.75 -15.43 11.19
C GLY A 73 4.72 -14.60 10.43
N ASN A 74 3.57 -14.34 11.05
CA ASN A 74 2.45 -13.66 10.41
C ASN A 74 2.68 -12.14 10.26
N THR A 75 3.43 -11.52 11.19
CA THR A 75 3.87 -10.12 11.02
C THR A 75 4.80 -9.96 9.82
N THR A 76 5.67 -10.95 9.57
CA THR A 76 6.58 -10.95 8.41
C THR A 76 5.80 -11.13 7.10
N ASP A 77 4.82 -12.04 7.10
CA ASP A 77 3.93 -12.25 5.95
C ASP A 77 3.10 -11.01 5.62
N LEU A 78 2.59 -10.32 6.63
CA LEU A 78 1.88 -9.04 6.48
C LEU A 78 2.78 -7.98 5.81
N ARG A 79 4.02 -7.82 6.30
CA ARG A 79 4.99 -6.89 5.71
C ARG A 79 5.25 -7.20 4.24
N MET A 80 5.48 -8.47 3.91
CA MET A 80 5.71 -8.90 2.53
C MET A 80 4.50 -8.61 1.63
N ARG A 81 3.28 -8.81 2.14
CA ARG A 81 2.04 -8.47 1.42
C ARG A 81 1.91 -6.97 1.17
N ILE A 82 2.18 -6.13 2.17
CA ILE A 82 2.16 -4.66 2.03
C ILE A 82 3.20 -4.22 0.98
N LEU A 83 4.44 -4.70 1.11
CA LEU A 83 5.52 -4.37 0.17
C LEU A 83 5.14 -4.81 -1.25
N SER A 84 4.58 -6.00 -1.41
CA SER A 84 4.11 -6.50 -2.71
C SER A 84 2.96 -5.67 -3.29
N ALA A 85 2.07 -5.14 -2.45
CA ALA A 85 0.95 -4.29 -2.88
C ALA A 85 1.40 -2.96 -3.49
N VAL A 86 2.48 -2.37 -2.99
CA VAL A 86 3.00 -1.07 -3.46
C VAL A 86 4.17 -1.21 -4.45
N ARG A 87 4.79 -2.39 -4.54
CA ARG A 87 5.89 -2.66 -5.48
C ARG A 87 5.47 -2.35 -6.90
N GLY A 88 6.31 -1.59 -7.60
CA GLY A 88 6.12 -1.21 -9.01
C GLY A 88 5.14 -0.06 -9.25
N LEU A 89 4.39 0.37 -8.23
CA LEU A 89 3.41 1.44 -8.37
C LEU A 89 4.12 2.80 -8.37
N GLU A 90 4.23 3.47 -9.51
CA GLU A 90 4.77 4.83 -9.57
C GLU A 90 3.74 5.88 -9.16
N TYR A 91 2.52 5.74 -9.69
CA TYR A 91 1.38 6.58 -9.34
C TYR A 91 0.12 5.73 -9.32
N GLY A 92 -0.73 5.94 -8.32
CA GLY A 92 -2.00 5.25 -8.25
C GLY A 92 -2.43 4.95 -6.82
N LYS A 93 -3.19 3.87 -6.68
CA LYS A 93 -3.70 3.38 -5.40
C LYS A 93 -3.47 1.88 -5.26
N ALA A 94 -3.20 1.43 -4.04
CA ALA A 94 -3.27 0.02 -3.65
C ALA A 94 -4.29 -0.13 -2.53
N THR A 95 -5.34 -0.91 -2.74
CA THR A 95 -6.42 -1.14 -1.77
C THR A 95 -6.30 -2.53 -1.20
N ILE A 96 -6.26 -2.64 0.12
CA ILE A 96 -6.16 -3.87 0.88
C ILE A 96 -7.51 -4.08 1.59
N GLN A 97 -8.24 -5.12 1.22
CA GLN A 97 -9.51 -5.49 1.85
C GLN A 97 -9.24 -6.36 3.07
N VAL A 98 -9.94 -6.05 4.17
CA VAL A 98 -9.83 -6.76 5.45
C VAL A 98 -11.20 -7.28 5.84
N GLN A 99 -11.29 -8.57 6.17
CA GLN A 99 -12.50 -9.21 6.68
C GLN A 99 -12.17 -10.17 7.81
N ALA A 100 -12.93 -10.10 8.90
CA ALA A 100 -12.65 -10.83 10.14
C ALA A 100 -11.20 -10.66 10.64
N GLY A 101 -10.60 -9.48 10.41
CA GLY A 101 -9.21 -9.18 10.74
C GLY A 101 -8.21 -9.58 9.66
N GLU A 102 -8.53 -10.54 8.79
CA GLU A 102 -7.60 -11.06 7.79
C GLU A 102 -7.62 -10.26 6.48
N ILE A 103 -6.47 -10.21 5.81
CA ILE A 103 -6.39 -9.64 4.45
C ILE A 103 -7.00 -10.64 3.47
N THR A 104 -8.13 -10.27 2.87
CA THR A 104 -8.82 -11.12 1.88
C THR A 104 -8.46 -10.77 0.45
N GLN A 105 -8.12 -9.51 0.17
CA GLN A 105 -7.86 -9.07 -1.20
C GLN A 105 -6.89 -7.88 -1.25
N VAL A 106 -6.12 -7.80 -2.32
CA VAL A 106 -5.29 -6.64 -2.66
C VAL A 106 -5.58 -6.25 -4.10
N GLU A 107 -5.93 -4.99 -4.32
CA GLU A 107 -6.18 -4.41 -5.64
C GLU A 107 -5.19 -3.28 -5.90
N LYS A 108 -4.67 -3.20 -7.13
CA LYS A 108 -3.83 -2.09 -7.57
C LYS A 108 -4.50 -1.33 -8.71
N THR A 109 -4.45 -0.02 -8.66
CA THR A 109 -4.92 0.86 -9.73
C THR A 109 -3.79 1.81 -10.07
N GLU A 110 -3.19 1.64 -11.26
CA GLU A 110 -2.09 2.48 -11.73
C GLU A 110 -2.63 3.67 -12.53
N LYS A 111 -1.99 4.83 -12.39
CA LYS A 111 -2.32 6.04 -13.14
C LYS A 111 -1.11 6.52 -13.93
N TYR A 112 -1.18 6.47 -15.25
CA TYR A 112 -0.14 7.06 -16.10
C TYR A 112 -0.34 8.57 -16.22
N ARG A 113 0.74 9.33 -15.98
CA ARG A 113 0.79 10.75 -16.31
C ARG A 113 1.23 10.89 -17.76
N PHE A 114 0.37 11.47 -18.60
CA PHE A 114 0.81 12.00 -19.87
C PHE A 114 1.60 13.28 -19.56
N THR A 115 2.93 13.24 -19.71
CA THR A 115 3.73 14.47 -19.78
C THR A 115 3.14 15.30 -20.91
N LYS A 116 2.79 16.56 -20.64
CA LYS A 116 2.29 17.52 -21.64
C LYS A 116 2.96 17.25 -22.97
N MET A 117 2.17 16.88 -23.98
CA MET A 117 2.55 17.19 -25.36
C MET A 117 2.63 18.72 -25.39
N THR A 118 3.80 19.26 -25.07
CA THR A 118 4.17 20.60 -25.50
C THR A 118 3.96 20.58 -27.00
N GLY A 119 2.96 21.33 -27.46
CA GLY A 119 2.64 21.50 -28.86
C GLY A 119 3.93 21.77 -29.61
N VAL A 120 4.37 20.77 -30.37
CA VAL A 120 5.56 20.89 -31.21
C VAL A 120 5.24 21.80 -32.41
N ASN A 121 3.96 22.10 -32.63
CA ASN A 121 3.53 23.10 -33.60
C ASN A 121 2.80 24.20 -32.83
N GLY A 122 3.49 25.32 -32.64
CA GLY A 122 2.84 26.56 -32.25
C GLY A 122 1.85 26.95 -33.33
N ASP A 123 0.57 26.92 -32.99
CA ASP A 123 -0.37 27.87 -33.55
C ASP A 123 -1.38 28.19 -32.45
N GLY A 124 -1.48 29.47 -32.14
CA GLY A 124 -2.37 29.99 -31.11
C GLY A 124 -3.82 29.91 -31.54
N ILE A 125 -4.71 29.99 -30.56
CA ILE A 125 -6.06 30.52 -30.70
C ILE A 125 -6.34 31.42 -29.50
#